data_AF-A0A7V2QVV3-F1
#
_entry.id   AF-A0A7V2QVV3-F1
#
_cell.length_a   1.000
_cell.length_b   1.000
_cell.length_c   1.000
_cell.angle_alpha   90.00
_cell.angle_beta   90.00
_cell.angle_gamma   90.00
#
_symmetry.space_group_name_H-M   'P 1'
#
loop_
_entity.id
_entity.type
_entity.pdbx_description
1 polymer ?
#
loop_
_entity_poly.entity_id
_entity_poly.type
_entity_poly.pdbx_seq_one_letter_code
_entity_poly.pdbx_strand_id
1 'polypeptide(L)'
;MWEQIRSNQIRSVILVAGMAALLLLMGYFLGLYFLDSGTGGMIIALILWAVMNLVAFFQGDNIMLALSKARKIKRDDYPRLYNIVEEMRIASGLERMPDIYIIDDPALNAFATGRNPNRAAIAVTSGLLQK
;
A
#
# COMPACT_ATOMS: atom_id res chain seq x y z
N MET A 1 -10.58 -13.04 -18.71
CA MET A 1 -9.63 -12.68 -17.63
C MET A 1 -8.49 -11.78 -18.13
N TRP A 2 -7.74 -12.18 -19.16
CA TRP A 2 -6.63 -11.38 -19.72
C TRP A 2 -7.01 -9.99 -20.23
N GLU A 3 -8.19 -9.83 -20.84
CA GLU A 3 -8.66 -8.52 -21.31
C GLU A 3 -8.99 -7.55 -20.18
N GLN A 4 -9.53 -8.04 -19.07
CA GLN A 4 -9.82 -7.22 -17.88
C GLN A 4 -8.53 -6.80 -17.18
N ILE A 5 -7.54 -7.70 -17.11
CA ILE A 5 -6.20 -7.37 -16.58
C ILE A 5 -5.56 -6.27 -17.43
N ARG A 6 -5.57 -6.40 -18.76
CA ARG A 6 -5.04 -5.39 -19.68
C ARG A 6 -5.77 -4.06 -19.55
N SER A 7 -7.10 -4.08 -19.49
CA SER A 7 -7.93 -2.87 -19.30
C SER A 7 -7.57 -2.15 -18.00
N ASN A 8 -7.41 -2.89 -16.90
CA ASN A 8 -7.01 -2.32 -15.61
C ASN A 8 -5.59 -1.76 -15.66
N GLN A 9 -4.64 -2.46 -16.29
CA GLN A 9 -3.28 -1.95 -16.47
C GLN A 9 -3.26 -0.63 -17.25
N ILE A 10 -4.01 -0.56 -18.36
CA ILE A 10 -4.11 0.67 -19.17
C ILE A 10 -4.74 1.80 -18.34
N ARG A 11 -5.84 1.54 -17.62
CA ARG A 11 -6.48 2.54 -16.76
C ARG A 11 -5.54 3.05 -15.67
N SER A 12 -4.78 2.15 -15.03
CA SER A 12 -3.77 2.54 -14.02
C SER A 12 -2.66 3.39 -14.64
N VAL A 13 -2.16 3.03 -15.83
CA VAL A 13 -1.14 3.82 -16.53
C VAL A 13 -1.67 5.21 -16.89
N ILE A 14 -2.89 5.29 -17.42
CA ILE A 14 -3.53 6.58 -17.74
C ILE A 14 -3.68 7.44 -16.49
N LEU A 15 -4.11 6.85 -15.38
CA LEU A 15 -4.33 7.57 -14.12
C LEU A 15 -3.01 8.09 -13.53
N VAL A 16 -1.95 7.26 -13.53
CA VAL A 16 -0.62 7.67 -13.08
C VAL A 16 -0.02 8.74 -13.99
N ALA A 17 -0.16 8.61 -15.32
CA ALA A 17 0.32 9.60 -16.27
C ALA A 17 -0.44 10.94 -16.12
N GLY A 18 -1.76 10.90 -15.91
CA GLY A 18 -2.58 12.08 -15.65
C GLY A 18 -2.18 12.78 -14.35
N MET A 19 -1.94 12.02 -13.27
CA MET A 19 -1.45 12.58 -12.01
C MET A 19 -0.07 13.23 -12.16
N ALA A 20 0.86 12.58 -12.88
CA ALA A 20 2.19 13.14 -13.14
C ALA A 20 2.11 14.44 -13.95
N ALA A 21 1.28 14.49 -14.99
CA ALA A 21 1.06 15.70 -15.79
C ALA A 21 0.49 16.85 -14.94
N LEU A 22 -0.49 16.56 -14.08
CA LEU A 22 -1.09 17.56 -13.18
C LEU A 22 -0.05 18.10 -12.18
N LEU A 23 0.78 17.22 -11.62
CA LEU A 23 1.81 17.60 -10.65
C LEU A 23 2.91 18.45 -11.31
N LEU A 24 3.31 18.13 -12.54
CA LEU A 24 4.24 18.94 -13.33
C LEU A 24 3.66 20.31 -13.70
N LEU A 25 2.38 20.36 -14.09
CA LEU A 25 1.68 21.62 -14.35
C LEU A 25 1.63 22.50 -13.09
N MET A 26 1.25 21.93 -11.94
CA MET A 26 1.29 22.65 -10.66
C MET A 26 2.70 23.11 -10.31
N GLY A 27 3.71 22.26 -10.49
CA GLY A 27 5.11 22.60 -10.30
C GLY A 27 5.56 23.77 -11.17
N TYR A 28 5.15 23.80 -12.43
CA TYR A 28 5.43 24.90 -13.35
C TYR A 28 4.80 26.22 -12.89
N PHE A 29 3.49 26.22 -12.59
CA PHE A 29 2.78 27.42 -12.14
C PHE A 29 3.30 27.94 -10.79
N LEU A 30 3.56 27.05 -9.83
CA LEU A 30 4.14 27.42 -8.53
C LEU A 30 5.58 27.92 -8.69
N GLY A 31 6.37 27.32 -9.59
CA GLY A 31 7.73 27.77 -9.91
C GLY A 31 7.78 29.17 -10.50
N LEU A 32 6.83 29.50 -11.39
CA LEU A 32 6.70 30.84 -11.92
C LEU A 32 6.33 31.87 -10.83
N TYR A 33 5.47 31.50 -9.88
CA TYR A 33 5.01 32.42 -8.84
C TYR A 33 6.03 32.64 -7.72
N PHE A 34 6.78 31.61 -7.31
CA PHE A 34 7.69 31.67 -6.16
C PHE A 34 9.17 31.86 -6.52
N LEU A 35 9.61 31.36 -7.69
CA LEU A 35 11.03 31.25 -8.05
C LEU A 35 11.38 32.02 -9.33
N ASP A 36 10.42 32.77 -9.92
CA ASP A 36 10.51 33.42 -11.23
C ASP A 36 11.02 32.51 -12.37
N SER A 37 10.96 31.19 -12.16
CA SER A 37 11.52 30.18 -13.06
C SER A 37 10.63 28.94 -13.08
N GLY A 38 9.80 28.83 -14.13
CA GLY A 38 8.89 27.69 -14.30
C GLY A 38 9.63 26.35 -14.45
N THR A 39 10.83 26.36 -15.04
CA THR A 39 11.69 25.17 -15.14
C THR A 39 12.21 24.71 -13.78
N GLY A 40 12.54 25.65 -12.88
CA GLY A 40 12.96 25.34 -11.51
C GLY A 40 11.87 24.64 -10.71
N GLY A 41 10.64 25.16 -10.76
CA GLY A 41 9.48 24.54 -10.11
C GLY A 41 9.11 23.17 -10.69
N MET A 42 9.24 22.98 -12.01
CA MET A 42 9.06 21.67 -12.63
C MET A 42 10.08 20.64 -12.14
N ILE A 43 11.36 21.00 -12.05
CA ILE A 43 12.42 20.09 -11.57
C ILE A 43 12.14 19.68 -10.13
N ILE A 44 11.78 20.62 -9.26
CA ILE A 44 11.42 20.33 -7.86
C ILE A 44 10.21 19.40 -7.79
N ALA A 45 9.16 19.68 -8.56
CA ALA A 45 7.96 18.84 -8.63
C ALA A 45 8.28 17.42 -9.11
N LEU A 46 9.18 17.27 -10.08
CA LEU A 46 9.60 15.97 -10.61
C LEU A 46 10.40 15.18 -9.56
N ILE A 47 11.31 15.84 -8.84
CA ILE A 47 12.06 15.23 -7.73
C ILE A 47 11.10 14.81 -6.61
N LEU A 48 10.18 15.68 -6.20
CA LEU A 48 9.18 15.37 -5.18
C LEU A 48 8.30 14.19 -5.59
N TRP A 49 7.83 14.17 -6.84
CA TRP A 49 7.04 13.05 -7.36
C TRP A 49 7.83 11.74 -7.36
N ALA A 50 9.09 11.76 -7.82
CA ALA A 50 9.94 10.57 -7.81
C ALA A 50 10.19 10.04 -6.39
N VAL A 51 10.45 10.94 -5.43
CA VAL A 51 10.63 10.58 -4.02
C VAL A 51 9.34 10.01 -3.44
N MET A 52 8.19 10.66 -3.65
CA MET A 52 6.89 10.15 -3.18
C MET A 52 6.58 8.79 -3.78
N ASN A 53 6.85 8.58 -5.07
CA ASN A 53 6.60 7.32 -5.75
C ASN A 53 7.49 6.21 -5.17
N LEU A 54 8.78 6.48 -4.95
CA LEU A 54 9.69 5.55 -4.29
C LEU A 54 9.21 5.22 -2.87
N VAL A 55 8.87 6.22 -2.06
CA VAL A 55 8.37 5.99 -0.69
C VAL A 55 7.09 5.15 -0.71
N ALA A 56 6.12 5.49 -1.56
CA ALA A 56 4.89 4.70 -1.72
C ALA A 56 5.18 3.25 -2.14
N PHE A 57 6.16 3.04 -3.02
CA PHE A 57 6.53 1.71 -3.51
C PHE A 57 7.30 0.85 -2.50
N PHE A 58 8.02 1.46 -1.56
CA PHE A 58 8.79 0.73 -0.53
C PHE A 58 8.08 0.65 0.83
N GLN A 59 7.17 1.57 1.13
CA GLN A 59 6.55 1.74 2.45
C GLN A 59 5.02 1.82 2.43
N GLY A 60 4.35 1.71 1.28
CA GLY A 60 2.88 1.75 1.20
C GLY A 60 2.20 0.80 2.18
N ASP A 61 2.72 -0.43 2.29
CA ASP A 61 2.22 -1.47 3.20
C ASP A 61 2.27 -1.02 4.67
N ASN A 62 3.39 -0.43 5.10
CA ASN A 62 3.58 0.07 6.46
C ASN A 62 2.72 1.30 6.76
N ILE A 63 2.55 2.19 5.77
CA ILE A 63 1.73 3.40 5.90
C ILE A 63 0.26 2.99 6.08
N MET A 64 -0.23 2.03 5.29
CA MET A 64 -1.59 1.49 5.41
C MET A 64 -1.83 0.89 6.80
N LEU A 65 -0.91 0.04 7.29
CA LEU A 65 -1.01 -0.58 8.62
C LEU A 65 -0.98 0.46 9.74
N ALA A 66 -0.13 1.50 9.62
CA ALA A 66 -0.04 2.58 10.59
C ALA A 66 -1.31 3.45 10.61
N LEU A 67 -1.87 3.79 9.45
CA LEU A 67 -3.11 4.56 9.34
C LEU A 67 -4.31 3.80 9.93
N SER A 68 -4.37 2.49 9.72
CA SER A 68 -5.43 1.64 10.24
C SER A 68 -5.31 1.34 11.75
N LYS A 69 -4.33 1.90 12.47
CA LYS A 69 -4.05 1.59 13.88
C LYS A 69 -3.94 0.08 14.15
N ALA A 70 -3.39 -0.65 13.19
CA ALA A 70 -3.33 -2.09 13.23
C ALA A 70 -2.38 -2.55 14.36
N ARG A 71 -2.86 -3.42 15.25
CA ARG A 71 -2.09 -3.95 16.37
C ARG A 71 -1.51 -5.30 15.99
N LYS A 72 -0.18 -5.42 16.02
CA LYS A 72 0.51 -6.69 15.77
C LYS A 72 0.19 -7.66 16.91
N ILE A 73 -0.21 -8.87 16.55
CA ILE A 73 -0.51 -9.93 17.52
C ILE A 73 0.58 -11.00 17.55
N LYS A 74 0.66 -11.70 18.67
CA LYS A 74 1.43 -12.93 18.85
C LYS A 74 0.51 -14.14 18.77
N ARG A 75 1.12 -15.32 18.67
CA ARG A 75 0.40 -16.61 18.62
C ARG A 75 -0.54 -16.81 19.80
N ASP A 76 -0.15 -16.35 20.98
CA ASP A 76 -0.91 -16.54 22.22
C ASP A 76 -2.16 -15.66 22.29
N ASP A 77 -2.19 -14.52 21.58
CA ASP A 77 -3.33 -13.61 21.61
C ASP A 77 -4.54 -14.21 20.89
N TYR A 78 -4.32 -14.81 19.70
CA TYR A 78 -5.36 -15.45 18.90
C TYR A 78 -4.85 -16.75 18.25
N PRO A 79 -4.79 -17.86 19.01
CA PRO A 79 -4.21 -19.12 18.52
C PRO A 79 -4.92 -19.68 17.28
N ARG A 80 -6.25 -19.54 17.22
CA ARG A 80 -7.06 -20.00 16.08
C ARG A 80 -6.70 -19.26 14.79
N LEU A 81 -6.61 -17.93 14.86
CA LEU A 81 -6.24 -17.11 13.69
C LEU A 81 -4.81 -17.43 13.24
N TYR A 82 -3.90 -17.56 14.20
CA TYR A 82 -2.50 -17.88 13.90
C TYR A 82 -2.36 -19.24 13.19
N ASN A 83 -3.09 -20.26 13.65
CA ASN A 83 -3.08 -21.58 13.02
C ASN A 83 -3.66 -21.54 11.59
N ILE A 84 -4.75 -20.80 11.36
CA ILE A 84 -5.33 -20.64 10.02
C ILE A 84 -4.31 -20.01 9.07
N VAL A 85 -3.67 -18.91 9.50
CA VAL A 85 -2.65 -18.25 8.68
C VAL A 85 -1.45 -19.17 8.47
N GLU A 86 -1.07 -19.97 9.45
CA GLU A 86 0.03 -20.93 9.35
C GLU A 86 -0.27 -22.06 8.34
N GLU A 87 -1.47 -22.62 8.36
CA GLU A 87 -1.93 -23.59 7.36
C GLU A 87 -1.91 -23.00 5.95
N MET A 88 -2.40 -21.76 5.78
CA MET A 88 -2.37 -21.06 4.49
C MET A 88 -0.94 -20.76 4.03
N ARG A 89 -0.04 -20.41 4.95
CA ARG A 89 1.39 -20.20 4.69
C ARG A 89 2.05 -21.48 4.20
N ILE A 90 1.77 -22.62 4.84
CA ILE A 90 2.26 -23.93 4.41
C ILE A 90 1.70 -24.30 3.03
N ALA A 91 0.39 -24.14 2.82
CA ALA A 91 -0.26 -24.48 1.55
C ALA A 91 0.23 -23.61 0.38
N SER A 92 0.61 -22.36 0.64
CA SER A 92 1.16 -21.43 -0.36
C SER A 92 2.67 -21.54 -0.57
N GLY A 93 3.37 -22.39 0.19
CA GLY A 93 4.82 -22.56 0.08
C GLY A 93 5.63 -21.34 0.56
N LEU A 94 5.03 -20.47 1.37
CA LEU A 94 5.72 -19.32 1.94
C LEU A 94 6.70 -19.79 3.02
N GLU A 95 7.97 -19.40 2.90
CA GLU A 95 9.02 -19.78 3.84
C GLU A 95 8.85 -19.13 5.22
N ARG A 96 8.32 -17.90 5.24
CA ARG A 96 8.18 -17.09 6.45
C ARG A 96 6.72 -16.95 6.85
N MET A 97 6.47 -16.99 8.15
CA MET A 97 5.17 -16.63 8.72
C MET A 97 4.87 -15.14 8.48
N PRO A 98 3.75 -14.80 7.83
CA PRO A 98 3.32 -13.41 7.70
C PRO A 98 3.08 -12.76 9.06
N ASP A 99 3.37 -11.48 9.17
CA ASP A 99 3.01 -10.72 10.36
C ASP A 99 1.49 -10.54 10.44
N ILE A 100 0.87 -10.92 11.56
CA ILE A 100 -0.59 -10.82 11.73
C ILE A 100 -0.92 -9.57 12.55
N TYR A 101 -1.88 -8.79 12.05
CA TYR A 101 -2.38 -7.58 12.69
C TYR A 101 -3.89 -7.65 12.89
N ILE A 102 -4.36 -7.03 13.97
CA ILE A 102 -5.78 -6.79 14.22
C ILE A 102 -6.07 -5.30 14.12
N ILE A 103 -7.08 -4.96 13.33
CA ILE A 103 -7.62 -3.62 13.21
C ILE A 103 -8.89 -3.56 14.04
N ASP A 104 -9.01 -2.54 14.88
CA ASP A 104 -10.21 -2.33 15.69
C ASP A 104 -11.29 -1.63 14.86
N ASP A 105 -12.06 -2.42 14.12
CA ASP A 105 -13.09 -1.96 13.19
C ASP A 105 -14.23 -3.02 13.16
N PRO A 106 -15.50 -2.62 13.35
CA PRO A 106 -16.64 -3.54 13.28
C PRO A 106 -16.93 -4.08 11.87
N ALA A 107 -16.32 -3.52 10.82
CA ALA A 107 -16.46 -4.03 9.47
C ALA A 107 -15.97 -5.48 9.36
N LEU A 108 -16.54 -6.24 8.43
CA LEU A 108 -16.17 -7.64 8.17
C LEU A 108 -15.12 -7.68 7.04
N ASN A 109 -13.87 -7.38 7.36
CA ASN A 109 -12.81 -7.25 6.37
C ASN A 109 -11.50 -7.95 6.80
N ALA A 110 -10.74 -8.37 5.80
CA ALA A 110 -9.34 -8.75 5.94
C ALA A 110 -8.59 -8.40 4.67
N PHE A 111 -7.31 -8.05 4.79
CA PHE A 111 -6.44 -7.83 3.64
C PHE A 111 -5.03 -8.33 3.91
N ALA A 112 -4.37 -8.78 2.84
CA ALA A 112 -2.96 -9.17 2.86
C ALA A 112 -2.14 -8.11 2.13
N THR A 113 -0.97 -7.81 2.66
CA THR A 113 -0.02 -6.85 2.12
C THR A 113 1.40 -7.40 2.25
N GLY A 114 2.36 -6.80 1.56
CA GLY A 114 3.74 -7.27 1.55
C GLY A 114 4.30 -7.42 0.15
N ARG A 115 5.36 -6.67 -0.12
CA ARG A 115 6.06 -6.67 -1.40
C ARG A 115 6.82 -7.97 -1.72
N ASN A 116 7.22 -8.74 -0.72
CA ASN A 116 7.92 -10.00 -0.91
C ASN A 116 7.52 -11.02 0.17
N PRO A 117 7.75 -12.33 -0.05
CA PRO A 117 7.41 -13.39 0.90
C PRO A 117 7.98 -13.16 2.32
N ASN A 118 9.13 -12.50 2.41
CA ASN A 118 9.81 -12.20 3.67
C ASN A 118 9.24 -11.01 4.45
N ARG A 119 8.36 -10.20 3.83
CA ARG A 119 7.67 -9.04 4.40
C ARG A 119 6.16 -9.13 4.20
N ALA A 120 5.61 -10.34 4.14
CA ALA A 120 4.17 -10.54 4.10
C ALA A 120 3.53 -10.16 5.44
N ALA A 121 2.36 -9.54 5.37
CA ALA A 121 1.53 -9.19 6.52
C ALA A 121 0.04 -9.42 6.20
N ILE A 122 -0.73 -9.80 7.20
CA ILE A 122 -2.18 -9.99 7.11
C ILE A 122 -2.82 -9.14 8.20
N ALA A 123 -3.78 -8.30 7.81
CA ALA A 123 -4.58 -7.52 8.75
C ALA A 123 -6.03 -8.02 8.74
N VAL A 124 -6.57 -8.25 9.92
CA VAL A 124 -7.95 -8.73 10.12
C VAL A 124 -8.69 -7.76 11.03
N THR A 125 -9.93 -7.41 10.71
CA THR A 125 -10.74 -6.53 11.56
C THR A 125 -11.37 -7.29 12.74
N SER A 126 -11.59 -6.60 13.86
CA SER A 126 -12.24 -7.16 15.05
C SER A 126 -13.65 -7.66 14.76
N GLY A 127 -14.39 -6.98 13.86
CA GLY A 127 -15.70 -7.42 13.39
C GLY A 127 -15.67 -8.80 12.71
N LEU A 128 -14.60 -9.15 11.98
CA LEU A 128 -14.46 -10.46 11.33
C LEU A 128 -14.20 -11.59 12.34
N LEU A 129 -13.52 -11.29 13.46
CA LEU A 129 -13.15 -12.28 14.48
C LEU A 129 -14.32 -12.67 15.40
N GLN A 130 -15.36 -11.84 15.48
CA GLN A 130 -16.50 -12.04 16.37
C GLN A 130 -17.62 -12.91 15.75
N LYS A 131 -17.45 -13.37 14.50
CA LYS A 131 -18.36 -14.29 13.81
C LYS A 131 -17.74 -15.67 13.65
#